data_AF-A0A3D3CQL1-F1
#
_entry.id   AF-A0A3D3CQL1-F1
#
_cell.length_a   1.000
_cell.length_b   1.000
_cell.length_c   1.000
_cell.angle_alpha   90.00
_cell.angle_beta   90.00
_cell.angle_gamma   90.00
#
_symmetry.space_group_name_H-M   'P 1'
#
loop_
_entity.id
_entity.type
_entity.pdbx_description
1 polymer ?
#
loop_
_entity_poly.entity_id
_entity_poly.type
_entity_poly.pdbx_seq_one_letter_code
_entity_poly.pdbx_strand_id
1 'polypeptide(L)' 'MKIVIIKYNAGNIRSVLFALERIGAEALVTDEPDRIQSADKIIFPGVGEASSA' A
#
# COMPACT_ATOMS: atom_id res chain seq x y z
N MET A 1 -1.50 5.30 13.89
CA MET A 1 -0.81 5.71 12.64
C MET A 1 -1.58 5.12 11.47
N LYS A 2 -2.06 5.93 10.55
CA LYS A 2 -2.88 5.54 9.41
C LYS A 2 -1.98 5.24 8.21
N ILE A 3 -1.76 3.96 7.93
CA ILE A 3 -1.00 3.49 6.77
C ILE A 3 -1.99 3.23 5.63
N VAL A 4 -1.68 3.75 4.44
CA VAL A 4 -2.44 3.48 3.22
C VAL A 4 -1.56 2.76 2.21
N ILE A 5 -2.05 1.66 1.67
CA ILE A 5 -1.48 1.01 0.48
C ILE A 5 -2.31 1.48 -0.72
N ILE A 6 -1.64 2.08 -1.70
CA ILE A 6 -2.33 2.53 -2.91
C ILE A 6 -2.84 1.31 -3.67
N LYS A 7 -4.16 1.23 -3.80
CA LYS A 7 -4.82 0.23 -4.62
C LYS A 7 -4.63 0.58 -6.08
N TYR A 8 -3.69 -0.09 -6.71
CA TYR A 8 -3.60 -0.14 -8.16
C TYR A 8 -3.41 -1.59 -8.60
N ASN A 9 -3.22 -1.84 -9.89
CA ASN A 9 -3.05 -3.18 -10.46
C ASN A 9 -1.69 -3.82 -10.12
N ALA A 10 -1.30 -3.80 -8.83
CA ALA A 10 -0.03 -4.29 -8.31
C ALA A 10 -0.15 -5.75 -7.84
N GLY A 11 0.81 -6.59 -8.25
CA GLY A 11 0.79 -8.02 -7.94
C GLY A 11 1.12 -8.42 -6.49
N ASN A 12 1.68 -7.51 -5.67
CA ASN A 12 2.23 -7.85 -4.34
C ASN A 12 1.47 -7.25 -3.15
N ILE A 13 0.26 -6.69 -3.33
CA ILE A 13 -0.52 -6.08 -2.25
C ILE A 13 -0.69 -7.04 -1.05
N ARG A 14 -1.00 -8.31 -1.32
CA ARG A 14 -1.21 -9.32 -0.28
C ARG A 14 0.06 -9.61 0.54
N SER A 15 1.22 -9.64 -0.12
CA SER A 15 2.51 -9.84 0.56
C SER A 15 2.83 -8.68 1.50
N VAL A 16 2.53 -7.44 1.09
CA VAL A 16 2.70 -6.25 1.91
C VAL A 16 1.78 -6.28 3.13
N LEU A 17 0.50 -6.63 2.94
CA LEU A 17 -0.46 -6.75 4.04
C LEU A 17 0.00 -7.77 5.09
N PHE A 18 0.47 -8.95 4.67
CA PHE A 18 1.01 -9.94 5.61
C PHE A 18 2.26 -9.46 6.36
N ALA A 19 3.14 -8.72 5.69
CA ALA A 19 4.32 -8.16 6.34
C ALA A 19 3.94 -7.15 7.43
N LEU A 20 2.93 -6.30 7.16
CA LEU A 20 2.39 -5.35 8.13
C LEU A 20 1.72 -6.06 9.31
N GLU A 21 0.86 -7.04 9.04
CA GLU A 21 0.21 -7.84 10.08
C GLU A 21 1.24 -8.51 11.01
N ARG A 22 2.31 -9.06 10.45
CA ARG A 22 3.37 -9.73 11.21
C ARG A 22 4.13 -8.81 12.16
N ILE A 23 4.17 -7.51 11.88
CA ILE A 23 4.77 -6.50 12.77
C ILE A 23 3.73 -5.74 13.61
N GLY A 24 2.47 -6.18 13.60
CA GLY A 24 1.37 -5.56 14.36
C GLY A 24 0.90 -4.23 13.77
N ALA A 25 1.08 -4.01 12.47
CA ALA A 25 0.62 -2.82 11.76
C ALA A 25 -0.58 -3.14 10.87
N GLU A 26 -1.55 -2.23 10.86
CA GLU A 26 -2.70 -2.29 9.96
C GLU A 26 -2.55 -1.25 8.83
N ALA A 27 -3.06 -1.59 7.64
CA ALA A 27 -3.11 -0.68 6.53
C ALA A 27 -4.44 -0.76 5.78
N LEU A 28 -4.85 0.38 5.24
CA LEU A 28 -6.00 0.49 4.36
C LEU A 28 -5.54 0.38 2.89
N VAL A 29 -6.12 -0.53 2.14
CA VAL A 29 -5.94 -0.62 0.68
C VAL A 29 -7.03 0.21 0.00
N THR A 30 -6.66 1.28 -0.70
CA THR A 30 -7.65 2.17 -1.35
C THR A 30 -7.06 2.95 -2.53
N ASP A 31 -7.93 3.28 -3.48
CA ASP A 31 -7.72 4.16 -4.63
C ASP A 31 -8.44 5.52 -4.45
N GLU A 32 -9.07 5.76 -3.29
CA GLU A 32 -9.80 7.00 -3.00
C GLU A 32 -8.83 8.13 -2.61
N PRO A 33 -8.80 9.25 -3.36
CA PRO A 33 -7.86 10.35 -3.11
C PRO A 33 -7.93 10.93 -1.70
N ASP A 34 -9.12 11.08 -1.12
CA ASP A 34 -9.31 11.67 0.20
C ASP A 34 -8.73 10.77 1.31
N ARG A 35 -8.79 9.45 1.11
CA ARG A 35 -8.24 8.47 2.05
C ARG A 35 -6.72 8.41 1.97
N ILE A 36 -6.17 8.54 0.77
CA ILE A 36 -4.72 8.60 0.52
C ILE A 36 -4.13 9.89 1.11
N GLN A 37 -4.77 11.05 0.86
CA GLN A 37 -4.31 12.34 1.36
C GLN A 37 -4.34 12.45 2.89
N SER A 38 -5.23 11.72 3.55
CA SER A 38 -5.33 11.69 5.01
C SER A 38 -4.42 10.66 5.70
N ALA A 39 -3.54 9.98 4.96
CA ALA A 39 -2.65 8.96 5.52
C ALA A 39 -1.42 9.57 6.20
N ASP A 40 -0.98 8.97 7.32
CA ASP A 40 0.30 9.32 7.96
C ASP A 40 1.49 8.73 7.17
N LYS A 41 1.26 7.60 6.49
CA LYS A 41 2.24 6.85 5.71
C LYS A 41 1.56 6.25 4.48
N ILE A 42 2.27 6.28 3.35
CA ILE A 42 1.80 5.71 2.09
C ILE A 42 2.77 4.62 1.66
N ILE A 43 2.24 3.48 1.23
CA ILE A 43 2.95 2.42 0.53
C ILE A 43 2.44 2.40 -0.90
N PHE A 44 3.35 2.58 -1.84
CA PHE A 44 3.09 2.35 -3.26
C PHE A 44 3.55 0.91 -3.57
N PRO A 45 2.64 -0.07 -3.71
CA PRO A 45 3.03 -1.46 -3.99
C PRO A 45 3.61 -1.58 -5.41
N GLY A 46 3.99 -2.77 -5.87
CA GLY A 46 4.48 -2.98 -7.24
C GLY A 46 5.40 -4.18 -7.40
N VAL A 47 5.39 -4.76 -8.60
CA VAL A 47 6.31 -5.82 -9.05
C VAL A 47 6.87 -5.43 -10.42
N GLY A 48 8.14 -5.71 -10.68
CA GLY A 48 8.82 -5.29 -11.91
C GLY A 48 9.75 -4.10 -11.70
N GLU A 49 10.26 -3.54 -12.80
CA GLU A 49 11.23 -2.45 -12.78
C GLU A 49 10.53 -1.10 -12.94
N ALA A 50 10.83 -0.12 -12.08
CA ALA A 50 10.20 1.20 -12.12
C ALA A 50 10.61 2.05 -13.35
N SER A 51 11.64 1.62 -14.10
CA SER A 51 12.20 2.37 -15.24
C SER A 51 11.53 2.04 -16.58
N SER A 52 10.88 0.89 -16.68
CA SER A 52 10.38 0.33 -17.94
C SER A 52 8.85 0.17 -17.97
N ALA A 53 8.13 0.77 -17.01
CA ALA A 53 6.66 0.77 -16.90
C ALA A 53 6.06 2.17 -17.01
#